data_AF-A0A7K4QGZ6-F1
#
_entry.id   AF-A0A7K4QGZ6-F1
#
_cell.length_a   1.000
_cell.length_b   1.000
_cell.length_c   1.000
_cell.angle_alpha   90.00
_cell.angle_beta   90.00
_cell.angle_gamma   90.00
#
_symmetry.space_group_name_H-M   'P 1'
#
loop_
_entity.id
_entity.type
_entity.pdbx_description
1 polymer ?
#
loop_
_entity_poly.entity_id
_entity_poly.type
_entity_poly.pdbx_seq_one_letter_code
_entity_poly.pdbx_strand_id
1 'polypeptide(L)'
;RMEGHGFYKLPTGTEYRGALWDGMFHGEGELLFPNGSRYRALWHRGIPTQGKFVFADGLEYEEKNWHYCDGYDRRFYTEICSGFKPPGIPQLTNLDPPRTIPEGCYDCGDGFYNPETRVIVDYELRFLRNA
;
A
#
# COMPACT_ATOMS: atom_id res chain seq x y z
N ARG A 1 7.97 24.28 -30.33
CA ARG A 1 6.73 24.61 -29.58
C ARG A 1 5.89 23.35 -29.56
N MET A 2 5.59 22.78 -28.38
CA MET A 2 4.71 21.60 -28.31
C MET A 2 3.27 22.10 -28.28
N GLU A 3 2.51 21.73 -29.31
CA GLU A 3 1.08 22.00 -29.45
C GLU A 3 0.37 20.71 -29.85
N GLY A 4 -0.89 20.55 -29.43
CA GLY A 4 -1.68 19.34 -29.71
C GLY A 4 -1.51 18.26 -28.65
N HIS A 5 -1.89 17.01 -28.96
CA HIS A 5 -1.78 15.91 -28.00
C HIS A 5 -0.34 15.41 -27.88
N GLY A 6 0.11 15.22 -26.65
CA GLY A 6 1.47 14.79 -26.38
C GLY A 6 1.62 13.99 -25.10
N PHE A 7 2.83 13.51 -24.93
CA PHE A 7 3.30 12.76 -23.78
C PHE A 7 4.47 13.51 -23.16
N TYR A 8 4.48 13.64 -21.84
CA TYR A 8 5.59 14.25 -21.11
C TYR A 8 5.91 13.45 -19.85
N LYS A 9 7.15 12.99 -19.72
CA LYS A 9 7.62 12.25 -18.55
C LYS A 9 8.38 13.18 -17.62
N LEU A 10 7.90 13.32 -16.39
CA LEU A 10 8.56 14.10 -15.35
C LEU A 10 9.75 13.34 -14.79
N PRO A 11 10.76 14.03 -14.23
CA PRO A 11 11.88 13.38 -13.52
C PRO A 11 11.45 12.48 -12.35
N THR A 12 10.28 12.73 -11.77
CA THR A 12 9.67 11.91 -10.71
C THR A 12 9.14 10.56 -11.22
N GLY A 13 9.16 10.33 -12.53
CA GLY A 13 8.56 9.16 -13.18
C GLY A 13 7.06 9.31 -13.48
N THR A 14 6.41 10.38 -13.02
CA THR A 14 5.03 10.70 -13.39
C THR A 14 4.96 11.01 -14.89
N GLU A 15 3.93 10.49 -15.56
CA GLU A 15 3.72 10.67 -16.99
C GLU A 15 2.46 11.49 -17.24
N TYR A 16 2.56 12.58 -18.00
CA TYR A 16 1.41 13.30 -18.53
C TYR A 16 1.04 12.79 -19.91
N ARG A 17 -0.25 12.61 -20.16
CA ARG A 17 -0.85 12.30 -21.46
C ARG A 17 -2.04 13.22 -21.69
N GLY A 18 -1.96 14.09 -22.69
CA GLY A 18 -3.03 15.06 -22.90
C GLY A 18 -2.67 16.15 -23.90
N ALA A 19 -3.52 17.15 -24.01
CA ALA A 19 -3.25 18.29 -24.85
C ALA A 19 -2.17 19.21 -24.25
N LEU A 20 -1.37 19.80 -25.14
CA LEU A 20 -0.29 20.71 -24.83
C LEU A 20 -0.54 22.01 -25.58
N TRP A 21 -0.24 23.13 -24.92
CA TRP A 21 -0.24 24.44 -25.54
C TRP A 21 0.98 25.21 -25.05
N ASP A 22 1.84 25.58 -25.99
CA ASP A 22 3.12 26.26 -25.71
C ASP A 22 4.02 25.49 -24.73
N GLY A 23 4.05 24.15 -24.84
CA GLY A 23 4.81 23.31 -23.92
C GLY A 23 4.20 23.13 -22.53
N MET A 24 3.05 23.73 -22.25
CA MET A 24 2.30 23.56 -21.00
C MET A 24 1.14 22.58 -21.17
N PHE A 25 0.75 21.90 -20.10
CA PHE A 25 -0.46 21.08 -20.08
C PHE A 25 -1.69 21.95 -20.33
N HIS A 26 -2.56 21.54 -21.25
CA HIS A 26 -3.74 22.31 -21.63
C HIS A 26 -4.87 21.41 -22.09
N GLY A 27 -6.13 21.83 -21.92
CA GLY A 27 -7.29 21.01 -22.30
C GLY A 27 -7.40 19.74 -21.46
N GLU A 28 -7.91 18.66 -22.04
CA GLU A 28 -8.00 17.36 -21.35
C GLU A 28 -6.64 16.67 -21.26
N GLY A 29 -6.32 16.16 -20.08
CA GLY A 29 -5.13 15.34 -19.88
C GLY A 29 -5.12 14.59 -18.56
N GLU A 30 -4.29 13.56 -18.49
CA GLU A 30 -4.12 12.72 -17.31
C GLU A 30 -2.65 12.62 -16.90
N LEU A 31 -2.43 12.64 -15.58
CA LEU A 31 -1.17 12.25 -14.96
C LEU A 31 -1.26 10.79 -14.51
N LEU A 32 -0.25 10.00 -14.86
CA LEU A 32 -0.07 8.62 -14.45
C LEU A 32 1.11 8.56 -13.48
N PHE A 33 0.86 8.09 -12.27
CA PHE A 33 1.87 8.02 -11.21
C PHE A 33 2.56 6.65 -11.21
N PRO A 34 3.85 6.56 -10.84
CA PRO A 34 4.57 5.29 -10.77
C PRO A 34 3.94 4.24 -9.84
N ASN A 35 3.20 4.68 -8.83
CA ASN A 35 2.47 3.80 -7.91
C ASN A 35 1.20 3.18 -8.52
N GLY A 36 0.84 3.52 -9.76
CA GLY A 36 -0.36 3.05 -10.46
C GLY A 36 -1.59 3.97 -10.31
N SER A 37 -1.51 5.01 -9.48
CA SER A 37 -2.58 6.01 -9.36
C SER A 37 -2.64 6.90 -10.60
N ARG A 38 -3.76 7.57 -10.82
CA ARG A 38 -3.95 8.52 -11.92
C ARG A 38 -4.73 9.75 -11.50
N TYR A 39 -4.44 10.87 -12.14
CA TYR A 39 -5.18 12.12 -11.98
C TYR A 39 -5.62 12.65 -13.34
N ARG A 40 -6.92 12.58 -13.63
CA ARG A 40 -7.52 13.12 -14.86
C ARG A 40 -8.02 14.52 -14.60
N ALA A 41 -7.65 15.48 -15.44
CA ALA A 41 -8.04 16.86 -15.24
C ALA A 41 -8.20 17.65 -16.54
N LEU A 42 -8.93 18.76 -16.43
CA LEU A 42 -8.87 19.86 -17.38
C LEU A 42 -7.74 20.81 -16.97
N TRP A 43 -6.90 21.16 -17.93
CA TRP A 43 -5.68 21.93 -17.71
C TRP A 43 -5.76 23.30 -18.40
N HIS A 44 -5.38 24.35 -17.68
CA HIS A 44 -5.22 25.70 -18.22
C HIS A 44 -3.80 26.18 -17.92
N ARG A 45 -2.94 26.21 -18.95
CA ARG A 45 -1.54 26.68 -18.86
C ARG A 45 -0.77 26.02 -17.70
N GLY A 46 -0.85 24.69 -17.61
CA GLY A 46 -0.18 23.89 -16.59
C GLY A 46 -0.94 23.74 -15.27
N ILE A 47 -2.05 24.46 -15.07
CA ILE A 47 -2.83 24.43 -13.83
C ILE A 47 -4.09 23.57 -14.03
N PRO A 48 -4.36 22.58 -13.17
CA PRO A 48 -5.61 21.82 -13.24
C PRO A 48 -6.77 22.66 -12.70
N THR A 49 -7.87 22.76 -13.45
CA THR A 49 -9.08 23.51 -13.06
C THR A 49 -10.16 22.61 -12.46
N GLN A 50 -10.25 21.38 -12.93
CA GLN A 50 -11.13 20.33 -12.42
C GLN A 50 -10.42 19.00 -12.63
N GLY A 51 -10.48 18.10 -11.65
CA GLY A 51 -9.93 16.77 -11.85
C GLY A 51 -10.47 15.72 -10.90
N LYS A 52 -10.18 14.47 -11.24
CA LYS A 52 -10.54 13.26 -10.51
C LYS A 52 -9.29 12.45 -10.26
N PHE A 53 -9.05 12.12 -9.00
CA PHE A 53 -7.95 11.26 -8.60
C PHE A 53 -8.46 9.83 -8.40
N VAL A 54 -7.77 8.86 -8.97
CA VAL A 54 -8.05 7.44 -8.77
C VAL A 54 -6.79 6.76 -8.26
N PHE A 55 -6.91 6.13 -7.09
CA PHE A 55 -5.84 5.35 -6.48
C PHE A 55 -5.53 4.10 -7.31
N ALA A 56 -4.37 3.49 -7.06
CA ALA A 56 -3.88 2.32 -7.80
C ALA A 56 -4.81 1.11 -7.70
N ASP A 57 -5.56 0.98 -6.62
CA ASP A 57 -6.57 -0.05 -6.39
C ASP A 57 -7.93 0.26 -7.05
N GLY A 58 -8.06 1.41 -7.70
CA GLY A 58 -9.26 1.84 -8.42
C GLY A 58 -10.21 2.72 -7.61
N LEU A 59 -9.94 2.96 -6.33
CA LEU A 59 -10.74 3.86 -5.51
C LEU A 59 -10.69 5.29 -6.10
N GLU A 60 -11.85 5.89 -6.39
CA GLU A 60 -11.93 7.29 -6.80
C GLU A 60 -12.01 8.17 -5.54
N TYR A 61 -11.18 9.21 -5.47
CA TYR A 61 -11.21 10.17 -4.36
C TYR A 61 -12.50 11.01 -4.40
N GLU A 62 -13.15 11.15 -3.24
CA GLU A 62 -14.29 12.04 -3.06
C GLU A 62 -14.05 12.98 -1.88
N GLU A 63 -14.27 14.29 -2.07
CA GLU A 63 -14.14 15.30 -1.02
C GLU A 63 -15.25 15.16 0.04
N LYS A 64 -16.44 14.74 -0.38
CA LYS A 64 -17.64 14.59 0.46
C LYS A 64 -18.03 13.13 0.52
N ASN A 65 -18.59 12.70 1.66
CA ASN A 65 -19.04 11.32 1.87
C ASN A 65 -17.94 10.27 1.66
N TRP A 66 -16.73 10.57 2.15
CA TRP A 66 -15.61 9.65 2.08
C TRP A 66 -15.82 8.45 3.02
N HIS A 67 -16.21 7.32 2.46
CA HIS A 67 -16.50 6.08 3.20
C HIS A 67 -15.32 5.12 3.30
N TYR A 68 -14.21 5.42 2.62
CA TYR A 68 -13.05 4.54 2.64
C TYR A 68 -12.30 4.66 3.98
N CYS A 69 -12.16 3.53 4.67
CA CYS A 69 -11.49 3.43 5.96
C CYS A 69 -12.04 4.41 7.01
N ASP A 70 -13.37 4.53 7.10
CA ASP A 70 -14.01 5.35 8.11
C ASP A 70 -14.07 4.62 9.49
N GLY A 71 -14.73 5.25 10.47
CA GLY A 71 -14.84 4.68 11.82
C GLY A 71 -15.65 3.38 11.89
N TYR A 72 -16.52 3.11 10.92
CA TYR A 72 -17.42 1.96 10.86
C TYR A 72 -16.88 0.86 9.94
N ASP A 73 -16.23 1.21 8.84
CA ASP A 73 -15.67 0.27 7.87
C ASP A 73 -14.20 0.58 7.58
N ARG A 74 -13.32 -0.34 7.99
CA ARG A 74 -11.85 -0.24 7.81
C ARG A 74 -11.31 -1.14 6.70
N ARG A 75 -12.19 -1.71 5.87
CA ARG A 75 -11.77 -2.59 4.78
C ARG A 75 -11.02 -1.81 3.71
N PHE A 76 -10.00 -2.43 3.12
CA PHE A 76 -9.37 -1.90 1.91
C PHE A 76 -10.37 -1.89 0.75
N TYR A 77 -10.22 -0.99 -0.22
CA TYR A 77 -11.19 -0.86 -1.33
C TYR A 77 -11.32 -2.17 -2.11
N THR A 78 -10.20 -2.85 -2.30
CA THR A 78 -10.19 -4.19 -2.90
C THR A 78 -11.03 -5.22 -2.14
N GLU A 79 -11.08 -5.16 -0.80
CA GLU A 79 -11.90 -6.04 0.04
C GLU A 79 -13.38 -5.63 0.01
N ILE A 80 -13.67 -4.35 -0.15
CA ILE A 80 -15.04 -3.86 -0.38
C ILE A 80 -15.57 -4.41 -1.71
N CYS A 81 -14.77 -4.37 -2.78
CA CYS A 81 -15.17 -4.82 -4.11
C CYS A 81 -15.18 -6.34 -4.28
N SER A 82 -14.20 -7.05 -3.72
CA SER A 82 -13.96 -8.48 -3.97
C SER A 82 -14.22 -9.37 -2.76
N GLY A 83 -14.62 -8.79 -1.62
CA GLY A 83 -14.73 -9.51 -0.36
C GLY A 83 -13.36 -9.82 0.26
N PHE A 84 -13.39 -10.49 1.41
CA PHE A 84 -12.17 -10.90 2.09
C PHE A 84 -11.47 -12.01 1.32
N LYS A 85 -10.17 -11.85 1.10
CA LYS A 85 -9.34 -12.98 0.74
C LYS A 85 -9.35 -13.96 1.92
N PRO A 86 -9.48 -15.27 1.67
CA PRO A 86 -9.34 -16.23 2.76
C PRO A 86 -7.98 -16.02 3.42
N PRO A 87 -7.87 -16.24 4.74
CA PRO A 87 -6.57 -16.33 5.35
C PRO A 87 -5.77 -17.37 4.55
N GLY A 88 -4.54 -17.02 4.18
CA GLY A 88 -3.63 -17.99 3.56
C GLY A 88 -3.52 -19.23 4.44
N ILE A 89 -2.88 -20.29 3.93
CA ILE A 89 -2.67 -21.52 4.70
C ILE A 89 -2.05 -21.13 6.06
N PRO A 90 -2.73 -21.42 7.19
CA PRO A 90 -2.17 -21.15 8.49
C PRO A 90 -0.79 -21.79 8.58
N GLN A 91 0.21 -21.03 9.05
CA GLN A 91 1.49 -21.60 9.44
C GLN A 91 1.25 -22.40 10.73
N LEU A 92 0.65 -23.58 10.56
CA LEU A 92 0.51 -24.58 11.61
C LEU A 92 1.91 -25.12 11.89
N THR A 93 2.59 -24.60 12.91
CA THR A 93 3.65 -25.35 13.58
C THR A 93 2.96 -26.46 14.38
N ASN A 94 2.49 -27.49 13.68
CA ASN A 94 1.68 -28.60 14.20
C ASN A 94 2.50 -29.64 14.97
N LEU A 95 3.50 -29.24 15.75
CA LEU A 95 4.09 -30.18 16.69
C LEU A 95 3.04 -30.47 17.77
N ASP A 96 2.47 -31.67 17.70
CA ASP A 96 1.61 -32.26 18.70
C ASP A 96 2.36 -33.46 19.31
N PRO A 97 2.68 -33.44 20.61
CA PRO A 97 2.35 -32.40 21.58
C PRO A 97 3.10 -31.08 21.32
N PRO A 98 2.51 -29.93 21.73
CA PRO A 98 3.22 -28.65 21.73
C PRO A 98 4.56 -28.78 22.44
N ARG A 99 5.57 -28.02 21.97
CA ARG A 99 6.86 -27.99 22.65
C ARG A 99 6.67 -27.53 24.10
N THR A 100 7.36 -28.17 25.03
CA THR A 100 7.41 -27.71 26.41
C THR A 100 8.15 -26.38 26.47
N ILE A 101 7.44 -25.31 26.80
CA ILE A 101 8.02 -23.99 26.96
C ILE A 101 8.67 -23.92 28.35
N PRO A 102 9.95 -23.50 28.47
CA PRO A 102 10.58 -23.28 29.77
C PRO A 102 9.77 -22.27 30.60
N GLU A 103 9.77 -22.45 31.92
CA GLU A 103 9.03 -21.55 32.83
C GLU A 103 9.45 -20.09 32.63
N GLY A 104 8.46 -19.19 32.58
CA GLY A 104 8.68 -17.76 32.36
C GLY A 104 9.12 -17.37 30.94
N CYS A 105 9.23 -18.32 30.01
CA CYS A 105 9.63 -18.05 28.63
C CYS A 105 8.42 -18.06 27.67
N TYR A 106 8.60 -17.52 26.47
CA TYR A 106 7.61 -17.47 25.39
C TYR A 106 8.19 -18.05 24.09
N ASP A 107 7.41 -18.85 23.35
CA ASP A 107 7.81 -19.33 22.02
C ASP A 107 7.63 -18.22 20.98
N CYS A 108 8.71 -17.85 20.28
CA CYS A 108 8.72 -16.80 19.26
C CYS A 108 8.72 -17.35 17.82
N GLY A 109 8.53 -18.65 17.63
CA GLY A 109 8.56 -19.33 16.33
C GLY A 109 9.95 -19.81 15.90
N ASP A 110 11.01 -19.25 16.47
CA ASP A 110 12.41 -19.65 16.23
C ASP A 110 13.22 -19.92 17.50
N GLY A 111 12.55 -19.96 18.66
CA GLY A 111 13.20 -20.14 19.95
C GLY A 111 12.33 -19.70 21.13
N PHE A 112 12.90 -19.81 22.34
CA PHE A 112 12.28 -19.35 23.58
C PHE A 112 12.86 -18.01 24.02
N TYR A 113 12.01 -17.01 24.12
CA TYR A 113 12.32 -15.70 24.68
C TYR A 113 12.16 -15.71 26.21
N ASN A 114 13.18 -15.25 26.93
CA ASN A 114 13.11 -14.99 28.37
C ASN A 114 13.06 -13.47 28.63
N PRO A 115 11.97 -12.95 29.25
CA PRO A 115 11.78 -11.53 29.47
C PRO A 115 12.70 -10.91 30.53
N GLU A 116 13.21 -11.69 31.47
CA GLU A 116 14.13 -11.22 32.51
C GLU A 116 15.52 -10.95 31.95
N THR A 117 15.99 -11.86 31.08
CA THR A 117 17.33 -11.78 30.46
C THR A 117 17.33 -11.02 29.14
N ARG A 118 16.15 -10.88 28.50
CA ARG A 118 15.96 -10.36 27.14
C ARG A 118 16.72 -11.14 26.07
N VAL A 119 16.83 -12.45 26.27
CA VAL A 119 17.53 -13.36 25.36
C VAL A 119 16.54 -14.32 24.72
N ILE A 120 16.77 -14.62 23.45
CA ILE A 120 16.13 -15.70 22.72
C ILE A 120 17.15 -16.83 22.59
N VAL A 121 16.79 -18.02 23.07
CA VAL A 121 17.52 -19.27 22.82
C VAL A 121 16.79 -20.11 21.80
N ASP A 122 17.47 -20.94 21.01
CA ASP A 122 16.81 -21.89 20.11
C ASP A 122 16.07 -23.00 20.88
N TYR A 123 15.41 -23.90 20.16
CA TYR A 123 14.68 -25.03 20.77
C TYR A 123 15.60 -26.07 21.44
N GLU A 124 16.92 -25.96 21.30
CA GLU A 124 17.95 -26.76 21.99
C GLU A 124 18.59 -25.97 23.15
N LEU A 125 18.01 -24.82 23.52
CA LEU A 125 18.48 -23.91 24.59
C LEU A 125 19.86 -23.28 24.32
N ARG A 126 20.27 -23.18 23.06
CA ARG A 126 21.49 -22.46 22.67
C ARG A 126 21.16 -20.99 22.40
N PHE A 127 22.05 -20.09 22.81
CA PHE A 127 21.89 -18.66 22.52
C PHE A 127 21.66 -18.40 21.03
N LEU A 128 20.58 -17.67 20.70
CA LEU A 128 20.23 -17.31 19.32
C LEU A 128 20.48 -15.83 19.07
N ARG A 129 19.85 -14.95 19.86
CA ARG A 129 20.00 -13.48 19.79
C ARG A 129 19.45 -12.80 21.04
N ASN A 130 19.74 -11.51 21.21
CA ASN A 130 19.00 -10.66 22.14
C ASN A 130 17.67 -10.20 21.50
N ALA A 131 16.67 -9.92 22.33
CA ALA A 131 15.39 -9.35 21.93
C ALA A 131 15.43 -7.82 21.82
#